data_AF-A0A806TLQ7-F1
#
_entry.id   AF-A0A806TLQ7-F1
#
_cell.length_a   1.000
_cell.length_b   1.000
_cell.length_c   1.000
_cell.angle_alpha   90.00
_cell.angle_beta   90.00
_cell.angle_gamma   90.00
#
_symmetry.space_group_name_H-M   'P 1'
#
loop_
_entity.id
_entity.type
_entity.pdbx_description
1 polymer ?
#
loop_
_entity_poly.entity_id
_entity_poly.type
_entity_poly.pdbx_seq_one_letter_code
_entity_poly.pdbx_strand_id
1 'polypeptide(L)'
;MDYRIHSHRNALTILENEPEFQEAWAEVQHILRKITDDMIIDCYNTHYQQKNKSLSTTINRLLKEEFTSFSWSGESPIFQEAKYKDVKGDYWRLDFAKDDISIEVAFNHSTVIAWNLLKPVLASELNHVQKAIQTKLGIIICATQEMKVAGNFDGAIGTYEKFIDHLRPLRNQLSVPLLIIGLDAPKTFMLGEIKQGNKKLGSVVKLDNPELSV
;
A
#
# COMPACT_ATOMS: atom_id res chain seq x y z
N MET A 1 -3.96 -1.88 -12.09
CA MET A 1 -5.03 -1.62 -11.13
C MET A 1 -5.43 -0.17 -11.27
N ASP A 2 -6.72 0.10 -11.15
CA ASP A 2 -7.22 1.46 -11.01
C ASP A 2 -7.02 1.94 -9.58
N TYR A 3 -6.86 3.25 -9.41
CA TYR A 3 -6.64 3.87 -8.12
C TYR A 3 -7.07 5.33 -8.11
N ARG A 4 -7.30 5.83 -6.91
CA ARG A 4 -7.54 7.25 -6.60
C ARG A 4 -6.44 7.83 -5.73
N ILE A 5 -6.22 9.13 -5.83
CA ILE A 5 -5.12 9.84 -5.14
C ILE A 5 -5.67 10.96 -4.27
N HIS A 6 -5.08 11.13 -3.09
CA HIS A 6 -5.19 12.32 -2.27
C HIS A 6 -3.80 12.90 -1.97
N SER A 7 -3.64 14.21 -2.15
CA SER A 7 -2.37 14.92 -1.95
C SER A 7 -2.39 15.71 -0.64
N HIS A 8 -1.45 15.41 0.25
CA HIS A 8 -1.20 16.17 1.47
C HIS A 8 0.11 16.95 1.33
N ARG A 9 0.09 18.24 1.70
CA ARG A 9 1.23 19.17 1.55
C ARG A 9 1.84 19.17 0.14
N ASN A 10 0.98 19.22 -0.87
CA ASN A 10 1.35 19.34 -2.29
C ASN A 10 2.21 18.16 -2.82
N ALA A 11 2.12 16.98 -2.21
CA ALA A 11 2.90 15.80 -2.62
C ALA A 11 2.78 15.49 -4.11
N LEU A 12 1.57 15.50 -4.68
CA LEU A 12 1.39 15.23 -6.10
C LEU A 12 2.10 16.26 -6.99
N THR A 13 1.98 17.55 -6.67
CA THR A 13 2.67 18.62 -7.41
C THR A 13 4.19 18.45 -7.37
N ILE A 14 4.75 18.08 -6.21
CA ILE A 14 6.18 17.81 -6.06
C ILE A 14 6.58 16.61 -6.93
N LEU A 15 5.86 15.49 -6.85
CA LEU A 15 6.13 14.29 -7.64
C LEU A 15 6.09 14.54 -9.15
N GLU A 16 5.21 15.42 -9.62
CA GLU A 16 5.03 15.69 -11.06
C GLU A 16 6.03 16.71 -11.61
N ASN A 17 6.48 17.66 -10.81
CA ASN A 17 7.22 18.84 -11.31
C ASN A 17 8.69 18.88 -10.88
N GLU A 18 9.07 18.21 -9.80
CA GLU A 18 10.45 18.22 -9.31
C GLU A 18 11.25 17.05 -9.93
N PRO A 19 12.33 17.32 -10.70
CA PRO A 19 13.04 16.29 -11.46
C PRO A 19 13.56 15.12 -10.62
N GLU A 20 13.91 15.36 -9.36
CA GLU A 20 14.44 14.33 -8.45
C GLU A 20 13.43 13.22 -8.11
N PHE A 21 12.13 13.44 -8.31
CA PHE A 21 11.09 12.45 -8.01
C PHE A 21 10.46 11.82 -9.25
N GLN A 22 10.64 12.40 -10.44
CA GLN A 22 9.86 12.03 -11.63
C GLN A 22 10.06 10.58 -12.06
N GLU A 23 11.31 10.08 -12.02
CA GLU A 23 11.61 8.69 -12.40
C GLU A 23 10.95 7.69 -11.44
N ALA A 24 11.22 7.83 -10.14
CA ALA A 24 10.63 6.96 -9.11
C ALA A 24 9.09 7.05 -9.09
N TRP A 25 8.51 8.23 -9.34
CA TRP A 25 7.07 8.40 -9.45
C TRP A 25 6.49 7.68 -10.67
N ALA A 26 7.13 7.81 -11.84
CA ALA A 26 6.72 7.11 -13.05
C ALA A 26 6.75 5.59 -12.87
N GLU A 27 7.74 5.07 -12.14
CA GLU A 27 7.81 3.64 -11.76
C GLU A 27 6.62 3.22 -10.91
N VAL A 28 6.29 3.96 -9.84
CA VAL A 28 5.11 3.66 -8.98
C VAL A 28 3.84 3.60 -9.83
N GLN A 29 3.63 4.59 -10.69
CA GLN A 29 2.45 4.61 -11.56
C GLN A 29 2.45 3.45 -12.56
N HIS A 30 3.61 3.07 -13.10
CA HIS A 30 3.75 1.94 -14.02
C HIS A 30 3.43 0.62 -13.31
N ILE A 31 4.05 0.38 -12.15
CA ILE A 31 3.84 -0.82 -11.32
C ILE A 31 2.37 -1.00 -10.98
N LEU A 32 1.71 0.05 -10.48
CA LEU A 32 0.29 -0.02 -10.12
C LEU A 32 -0.59 -0.31 -11.34
N ARG A 33 -0.31 0.30 -12.50
CA ARG A 33 -1.06 0.05 -13.75
C ARG A 33 -0.83 -1.35 -14.31
N LYS A 34 0.39 -1.88 -14.19
CA LYS A 34 0.78 -3.20 -14.70
C LYS A 34 0.02 -4.34 -14.05
N ILE A 35 -0.28 -4.26 -12.75
CA ILE A 35 -1.01 -5.32 -12.04
C ILE A 35 -2.46 -5.39 -12.55
N THR A 36 -2.81 -6.43 -13.31
CA THR A 36 -4.16 -6.62 -13.86
C THR A 36 -5.03 -7.52 -12.97
N ASP A 37 -6.34 -7.51 -13.22
CA ASP A 37 -7.27 -8.43 -12.55
C ASP A 37 -6.88 -9.90 -12.74
N ASP A 38 -6.50 -10.29 -13.96
CA ASP A 38 -6.07 -11.67 -14.24
C ASP A 38 -4.79 -12.04 -13.49
N MET A 39 -3.82 -11.12 -13.37
CA MET A 39 -2.63 -11.35 -12.54
C MET A 39 -2.99 -11.57 -11.06
N ILE A 40 -3.98 -10.83 -10.55
CA ILE A 40 -4.44 -10.99 -9.16
C ILE A 40 -5.15 -12.34 -8.99
N ILE A 41 -6.02 -12.71 -9.92
CA ILE A 41 -6.73 -14.00 -9.91
C ILE A 41 -5.75 -15.16 -9.96
N ASP A 42 -4.81 -15.13 -10.90
CA ASP A 42 -3.82 -16.19 -11.08
C ASP A 42 -2.95 -16.33 -9.83
N CYS A 43 -2.40 -15.23 -9.32
CA CYS A 43 -1.61 -15.23 -8.09
C CYS A 43 -2.41 -15.77 -6.88
N TYR A 44 -3.67 -15.35 -6.73
CA TYR A 44 -4.54 -15.83 -5.66
C TYR A 44 -4.82 -17.33 -5.79
N ASN A 45 -5.21 -17.80 -6.97
CA ASN A 45 -5.53 -19.21 -7.23
C ASN A 45 -4.31 -20.11 -7.03
N THR A 46 -3.14 -19.69 -7.52
CA THR A 46 -1.90 -20.47 -7.40
C THR A 46 -1.38 -20.55 -5.96
N HIS A 47 -1.46 -19.46 -5.18
CA HIS A 47 -0.74 -19.38 -3.91
C HIS A 47 -1.62 -19.34 -2.66
N TYR A 48 -2.86 -18.85 -2.76
CA TYR A 48 -3.62 -18.37 -1.60
C TYR A 48 -5.06 -18.89 -1.48
N GLN A 49 -5.66 -19.43 -2.54
CA GLN A 49 -7.07 -19.88 -2.55
C GLN A 49 -7.42 -20.84 -1.41
N GLN A 50 -6.48 -21.69 -1.00
CA GLN A 50 -6.69 -22.68 0.07
C GLN A 50 -6.28 -22.19 1.47
N LYS A 51 -5.76 -20.97 1.58
CA LYS A 51 -5.14 -20.45 2.82
C LYS A 51 -5.80 -19.17 3.30
N ASN A 52 -6.17 -18.30 2.37
CA ASN A 52 -6.55 -16.94 2.68
C ASN A 52 -8.02 -16.68 2.36
N LYS A 53 -8.57 -15.71 3.07
CA LYS A 53 -9.91 -15.18 2.82
C LYS A 53 -9.90 -14.01 1.84
N SER A 54 -8.87 -13.18 1.90
CA SER A 54 -8.81 -11.85 1.28
C SER A 54 -7.67 -11.71 0.26
N LEU A 55 -7.74 -10.66 -0.55
CA LEU A 55 -6.70 -10.30 -1.52
C LEU A 55 -5.47 -9.61 -0.92
N SER A 56 -5.49 -9.23 0.37
CA SER A 56 -4.40 -8.47 0.99
C SER A 56 -3.01 -9.09 0.77
N THR A 57 -2.86 -10.40 1.02
CA THR A 57 -1.57 -11.08 0.83
C THR A 57 -1.20 -11.21 -0.64
N THR A 58 -2.18 -11.44 -1.52
CA THR A 58 -1.96 -11.50 -2.98
C THR A 58 -1.42 -10.18 -3.51
N ILE A 59 -2.05 -9.07 -3.14
CA ILE A 59 -1.66 -7.74 -3.60
C ILE A 59 -0.31 -7.34 -2.99
N ASN A 60 -0.09 -7.60 -1.70
CA ASN A 60 1.22 -7.38 -1.09
C ASN A 60 2.33 -8.15 -1.81
N ARG A 61 2.06 -9.39 -2.21
CA ARG A 61 3.02 -10.19 -2.98
C ARG A 61 3.30 -9.56 -4.34
N LEU A 62 2.27 -9.26 -5.12
CA LEU A 62 2.42 -8.69 -6.46
C LEU A 62 3.15 -7.33 -6.41
N LEU A 63 2.75 -6.45 -5.49
CA LEU A 63 3.45 -5.18 -5.28
C LEU A 63 4.92 -5.41 -4.91
N LYS A 64 5.22 -6.35 -4.01
CA LYS A 64 6.59 -6.65 -3.61
C LYS A 64 7.44 -7.17 -4.78
N GLU A 65 6.91 -8.09 -5.57
CA GLU A 65 7.59 -8.63 -6.75
C GLU A 65 7.88 -7.52 -7.77
N GLU A 66 6.88 -6.67 -8.06
CA GLU A 66 7.03 -5.56 -8.99
C GLU A 66 8.00 -4.48 -8.47
N PHE A 67 7.81 -3.96 -7.26
CA PHE A 67 8.72 -2.94 -6.69
C PHE A 67 10.17 -3.44 -6.62
N THR A 68 10.40 -4.69 -6.22
CA THR A 68 11.75 -5.26 -6.17
C THR A 68 12.36 -5.36 -7.57
N SER A 69 11.57 -5.65 -8.61
CA SER A 69 12.05 -5.68 -10.01
C SER A 69 12.51 -4.30 -10.52
N PHE A 70 11.99 -3.21 -9.93
CA PHE A 70 12.42 -1.83 -10.17
C PHE A 70 13.48 -1.35 -9.17
N SER A 71 14.15 -2.28 -8.46
CA SER A 71 15.21 -2.00 -7.48
C SER A 71 14.78 -1.15 -6.29
N TRP A 72 13.50 -1.14 -5.94
CA TRP A 72 13.06 -0.59 -4.67
C TRP A 72 13.54 -1.47 -3.52
N SER A 73 14.12 -0.85 -2.50
CA SER A 73 14.62 -1.55 -1.32
C SER A 73 13.46 -1.89 -0.39
N GLY A 74 13.09 -3.17 -0.35
CA GLY A 74 12.05 -3.67 0.56
C GLY A 74 12.51 -3.74 2.01
N GLU A 75 11.58 -3.54 2.95
CA GLU A 75 11.83 -3.63 4.40
C GLU A 75 13.00 -2.73 4.85
N SER A 76 13.02 -1.49 4.36
CA SER A 76 14.14 -0.57 4.58
C SER A 76 14.14 -0.04 6.03
N PRO A 77 15.22 -0.21 6.81
CA PRO A 77 15.29 0.34 8.16
C PRO A 77 15.24 1.87 8.13
N ILE A 78 14.50 2.49 9.05
CA ILE A 78 14.43 3.94 9.20
C ILE A 78 15.70 4.45 9.91
N PHE A 79 16.13 3.75 10.96
CA PHE A 79 17.26 4.15 11.81
C PHE A 79 18.49 3.26 11.63
N GLN A 80 19.68 3.86 11.74
CA GLN A 80 20.96 3.17 11.57
C GLN A 80 21.41 2.40 12.82
N GLU A 81 21.01 2.84 14.01
CA GLU A 81 21.46 2.24 15.27
C GLU A 81 20.97 0.79 15.43
N ALA A 82 21.87 -0.11 15.87
CA ALA A 82 21.59 -1.54 16.00
C ALA A 82 20.40 -1.85 16.93
N LYS A 83 20.19 -1.05 17.98
CA LYS A 83 19.06 -1.23 18.92
C LYS A 83 17.68 -1.04 18.28
N TYR A 84 17.61 -0.33 17.15
CA TYR A 84 16.39 -0.13 16.36
C TYR A 84 16.31 -1.09 15.15
N LYS A 85 17.34 -1.91 14.94
CA LYS A 85 17.43 -2.93 13.89
C LYS A 85 17.14 -4.34 14.40
N ASP A 86 16.69 -4.46 15.65
CA ASP A 86 16.50 -5.76 16.29
C ASP A 86 15.55 -6.65 15.47
N VAL A 87 15.99 -7.89 15.21
CA VAL A 87 15.42 -8.80 14.18
C VAL A 87 14.02 -9.28 14.55
N LYS A 88 13.57 -9.03 15.78
CA LYS A 88 12.23 -9.41 16.28
C LYS A 88 11.19 -8.30 16.18
N GLY A 89 11.57 -7.07 15.81
CA GLY A 89 10.67 -5.92 15.81
C GLY A 89 10.64 -5.15 14.49
N ASP A 90 9.63 -5.41 13.66
CA ASP A 90 9.38 -4.73 12.38
C ASP A 90 8.82 -3.29 12.53
N TYR A 91 9.01 -2.66 13.70
CA TYR A 91 8.40 -1.36 14.00
C TYR A 91 9.06 -0.19 13.25
N TRP A 92 10.37 -0.28 12.98
CA TRP A 92 11.19 0.81 12.43
C TRP A 92 11.62 0.53 11.00
N ARG A 93 10.76 -0.10 10.21
CA ARG A 93 10.99 -0.44 8.82
C ARG A 93 9.90 0.17 7.95
N LEU A 94 10.33 0.68 6.79
CA LEU A 94 9.48 1.05 5.68
C LEU A 94 9.24 -0.19 4.81
N ASP A 95 8.05 -0.31 4.23
CA ASP A 95 7.78 -1.42 3.32
C ASP A 95 8.66 -1.34 2.08
N PHE A 96 8.79 -0.15 1.49
CA PHE A 96 9.75 0.12 0.42
C PHE A 96 10.35 1.51 0.52
N ALA A 97 11.55 1.67 -0.04
CA ALA A 97 12.13 2.98 -0.28
C ALA A 97 13.08 2.95 -1.48
N LYS A 98 13.16 4.07 -2.18
CA LYS A 98 14.08 4.30 -3.29
C LYS A 98 14.30 5.81 -3.41
N ASP A 99 15.55 6.20 -3.54
CA ASP A 99 15.97 7.60 -3.61
C ASP A 99 15.32 8.43 -2.48
N ASP A 100 14.62 9.50 -2.82
CA ASP A 100 13.95 10.40 -1.88
C ASP A 100 12.50 10.00 -1.55
N ILE A 101 12.03 8.81 -1.94
CA ILE A 101 10.66 8.34 -1.73
C ILE A 101 10.62 7.11 -0.81
N SER A 102 9.70 7.16 0.16
CA SER A 102 9.31 6.03 0.99
C SER A 102 7.88 5.58 0.69
N ILE A 103 7.61 4.28 0.73
CA ILE A 103 6.30 3.70 0.47
C ILE A 103 5.88 2.79 1.63
N GLU A 104 4.62 2.91 2.03
CA GLU A 104 3.91 2.03 2.97
C GLU A 104 2.69 1.40 2.29
N VAL A 105 2.54 0.09 2.38
CA VAL A 105 1.39 -0.66 1.87
C VAL A 105 0.52 -1.11 3.05
N ALA A 106 -0.58 -0.39 3.25
CA ALA A 106 -1.42 -0.52 4.43
C ALA A 106 -2.73 -1.28 4.17
N PHE A 107 -2.69 -2.58 4.44
CA PHE A 107 -3.90 -3.45 4.56
C PHE A 107 -4.13 -3.96 5.99
N ASN A 108 -3.50 -3.31 6.97
CA ASN A 108 -3.57 -3.66 8.39
C ASN A 108 -4.74 -2.98 9.10
N HIS A 109 -4.90 -3.27 10.38
CA HIS A 109 -5.99 -2.76 11.21
C HIS A 109 -6.02 -1.22 11.24
N SER A 110 -7.21 -0.62 11.23
CA SER A 110 -7.38 0.84 11.14
C SER A 110 -6.76 1.64 12.29
N THR A 111 -6.50 1.02 13.44
CA THR A 111 -5.78 1.65 14.56
C THR A 111 -4.31 1.94 14.25
N VAL A 112 -3.76 1.33 13.19
CA VAL A 112 -2.35 1.48 12.77
C VAL A 112 -2.20 2.61 11.73
N ILE A 113 -3.29 3.22 11.25
CA ILE A 113 -3.27 4.31 10.24
C ILE A 113 -2.29 5.42 10.63
N ALA A 114 -2.38 5.92 11.86
CA ALA A 114 -1.51 7.00 12.33
C ALA A 114 -0.03 6.60 12.29
N TRP A 115 0.28 5.32 12.56
CA TRP A 115 1.64 4.80 12.48
C TRP A 115 2.13 4.72 11.04
N ASN A 116 1.32 4.18 10.13
CA ASN A 116 1.66 4.13 8.70
C ASN A 116 1.89 5.54 8.13
N LEU A 117 1.12 6.54 8.58
CA LEU A 117 1.33 7.95 8.19
C LEU A 117 2.59 8.57 8.79
N LEU A 118 2.98 8.18 10.01
CA LEU A 118 4.15 8.71 10.70
C LEU A 118 5.46 8.10 10.22
N LYS A 119 5.48 6.85 9.74
CA LYS A 119 6.71 6.19 9.29
C LYS A 119 7.47 6.97 8.20
N PRO A 120 6.82 7.48 7.13
CA PRO A 120 7.49 8.36 6.17
C PRO A 120 7.99 9.67 6.79
N VAL A 121 7.23 10.28 7.70
CA VAL A 121 7.67 11.49 8.42
C VAL A 121 8.98 11.22 9.17
N LEU A 122 9.03 10.09 9.89
CA LEU A 122 10.23 9.67 10.63
C LEU A 122 11.41 9.35 9.71
N ALA A 123 11.18 8.89 8.48
CA ALA A 123 12.23 8.65 7.50
C ALA A 123 12.76 9.95 6.87
N SER A 124 11.93 11.00 6.78
CA SER A 124 12.32 12.27 6.15
C SER A 124 12.72 13.38 7.12
N GLU A 125 12.27 13.37 8.36
CA GLU A 125 12.69 14.40 9.32
C GLU A 125 14.05 14.10 9.94
N LEU A 126 14.92 15.11 9.93
CA LEU A 126 16.15 15.10 10.73
C LEU A 126 15.79 15.01 12.21
N ASN A 127 16.41 14.08 12.92
CA ASN A 127 16.33 14.02 14.38
C ASN A 127 17.65 13.52 14.96
N HIS A 128 17.70 13.36 16.29
CA HIS A 128 18.91 12.96 17.01
C HIS A 128 19.33 11.50 16.76
N VAL A 129 18.54 10.72 16.01
CA VAL A 129 18.83 9.34 15.65
C VAL A 129 19.29 9.31 14.19
N GLN A 130 20.47 8.75 13.96
CA GLN A 130 21.02 8.64 12.61
C GLN A 130 20.11 7.77 11.73
N LYS A 131 19.77 8.27 10.55
CA LYS A 131 18.92 7.54 9.60
C LYS A 131 19.72 6.51 8.82
N ALA A 132 19.08 5.38 8.53
CA ALA A 132 19.61 4.44 7.55
C ALA A 132 19.18 4.82 6.12
N ILE A 133 18.04 5.51 5.97
CA ILE A 133 17.58 6.14 4.73
C ILE A 133 16.95 7.50 5.04
N GLN A 134 17.25 8.49 4.21
CA GLN A 134 16.78 9.86 4.38
C GLN A 134 15.92 10.22 3.17
N THR A 135 14.62 9.98 3.27
CA THR A 135 13.66 10.33 2.20
C THR A 135 13.20 11.78 2.34
N LYS A 136 12.41 12.27 1.40
CA LYS A 136 11.78 13.60 1.44
C LYS A 136 10.25 13.53 1.29
N LEU A 137 9.73 12.42 0.78
CA LEU A 137 8.32 12.23 0.47
C LEU A 137 7.85 10.81 0.84
N GLY A 138 6.61 10.72 1.33
CA GLY A 138 5.94 9.44 1.60
C GLY A 138 4.79 9.15 0.64
N ILE A 139 4.64 7.90 0.25
CA ILE A 139 3.48 7.38 -0.46
C ILE A 139 2.83 6.29 0.40
N ILE A 140 1.53 6.37 0.63
CA ILE A 140 0.76 5.32 1.30
C ILE A 140 -0.15 4.66 0.27
N ILE A 141 -0.01 3.36 0.07
CA ILE A 141 -0.89 2.55 -0.77
C ILE A 141 -1.84 1.77 0.15
N CYS A 142 -3.14 1.95 -0.03
CA CYS A 142 -4.16 1.32 0.81
C CYS A 142 -5.38 0.91 -0.01
N ALA A 143 -6.29 0.13 0.57
CA ALA A 143 -7.52 -0.26 -0.11
C ALA A 143 -8.59 0.83 0.06
N THR A 144 -9.34 1.13 -0.99
CA THR A 144 -10.61 1.86 -0.86
C THR A 144 -11.65 1.04 -0.10
N GLN A 145 -12.73 1.67 0.35
CA GLN A 145 -13.86 0.94 0.94
C GLN A 145 -14.48 -0.07 -0.03
N GLU A 146 -14.52 0.27 -1.32
CA GLU A 146 -14.96 -0.63 -2.40
C GLU A 146 -14.03 -1.83 -2.55
N MET A 147 -12.72 -1.59 -2.61
CA MET A 147 -11.71 -2.64 -2.67
C MET A 147 -11.72 -3.54 -1.43
N LYS A 148 -11.95 -2.98 -0.24
CA LYS A 148 -12.10 -3.76 0.99
C LYS A 148 -13.21 -4.80 0.85
N VAL A 149 -14.36 -4.38 0.31
CA VAL A 149 -15.52 -5.26 0.10
C VAL A 149 -15.23 -6.27 -1.00
N ALA A 150 -14.82 -5.80 -2.19
CA ALA A 150 -14.59 -6.66 -3.35
C ALA A 150 -13.45 -7.67 -3.12
N GLY A 151 -12.41 -7.30 -2.38
CA GLY A 151 -11.29 -8.19 -2.05
C GLY A 151 -11.48 -8.99 -0.77
N ASN A 152 -12.67 -8.97 -0.16
CA ASN A 152 -13.04 -9.71 1.05
C ASN A 152 -12.08 -9.50 2.24
N PHE A 153 -11.54 -8.28 2.37
CA PHE A 153 -10.64 -7.90 3.45
C PHE A 153 -11.35 -7.96 4.80
N ASP A 154 -10.57 -8.03 5.89
CA ASP A 154 -11.13 -7.95 7.23
C ASP A 154 -11.87 -6.61 7.44
N GLY A 155 -12.99 -6.63 8.16
CA GLY A 155 -13.82 -5.44 8.36
C GLY A 155 -13.10 -4.30 9.08
N ALA A 156 -12.07 -4.64 9.87
CA ALA A 156 -11.38 -3.70 10.73
C ALA A 156 -10.17 -3.01 10.08
N ILE A 157 -9.82 -3.34 8.83
CA ILE A 157 -8.70 -2.70 8.14
C ILE A 157 -8.88 -1.19 7.98
N GLY A 158 -7.76 -0.47 7.86
CA GLY A 158 -7.76 0.92 7.40
C GLY A 158 -8.13 0.99 5.92
N THR A 159 -8.97 1.96 5.57
CA THR A 159 -9.33 2.23 4.16
C THR A 159 -8.83 3.61 3.77
N TYR A 160 -8.70 3.85 2.47
CA TYR A 160 -8.36 5.14 1.87
C TYR A 160 -9.12 6.33 2.49
N GLU A 161 -10.42 6.17 2.67
CA GLU A 161 -11.29 7.21 3.24
C GLU A 161 -10.88 7.49 4.69
N LYS A 162 -10.63 6.45 5.49
CA LYS A 162 -10.13 6.62 6.86
C LYS A 162 -8.74 7.26 6.87
N PHE A 163 -7.85 6.93 5.93
CA PHE A 163 -6.54 7.58 5.84
C PHE A 163 -6.69 9.10 5.65
N ILE A 164 -7.58 9.52 4.75
CA ILE A 164 -7.89 10.94 4.52
C ILE A 164 -8.42 11.61 5.80
N ASP A 165 -9.35 10.96 6.49
CA ASP A 165 -9.92 11.50 7.75
C ASP A 165 -8.84 11.76 8.81
N HIS A 166 -7.76 10.97 8.82
CA HIS A 166 -6.64 11.14 9.76
C HIS A 166 -5.67 12.27 9.36
N LEU A 167 -5.63 12.70 8.10
CA LEU A 167 -4.71 13.76 7.66
C LEU A 167 -5.00 15.09 8.35
N ARG A 168 -6.28 15.44 8.54
CA ARG A 168 -6.69 16.71 9.15
C ARG A 168 -6.27 16.81 10.63
N PRO A 169 -6.61 15.87 11.53
CA PRO A 169 -6.19 15.95 12.93
C PRO A 169 -4.68 15.80 13.11
N LEU A 170 -3.98 15.09 12.21
CA LEU A 170 -2.53 14.89 12.28
C LEU A 170 -1.72 15.92 11.49
N ARG A 171 -2.35 16.95 10.90
CA ARG A 171 -1.72 17.86 9.92
C ARG A 171 -0.39 18.47 10.38
N ASN A 172 -0.28 18.80 11.67
CA ASN A 172 0.93 19.40 12.24
C ASN A 172 2.04 18.39 12.50
N GLN A 173 1.67 17.12 12.78
CA GLN A 173 2.59 16.01 12.98
C GLN A 173 3.05 15.42 11.64
N LEU A 174 2.20 15.45 10.61
CA LEU A 174 2.52 15.03 9.26
C LEU A 174 3.17 16.20 8.51
N SER A 175 4.40 16.52 8.86
CA SER A 175 5.16 17.68 8.38
C SER A 175 5.67 17.55 6.95
N VAL A 176 5.78 16.33 6.43
CA VAL A 176 6.34 16.01 5.11
C VAL A 176 5.23 15.85 4.06
N PRO A 177 5.53 16.01 2.76
CA PRO A 177 4.60 15.67 1.68
C PRO A 177 4.22 14.19 1.73
N LEU A 178 2.90 13.92 1.70
CA LEU A 178 2.36 12.56 1.66
C LEU A 178 1.36 12.41 0.51
N LEU A 179 1.53 11.37 -0.30
CA LEU A 179 0.55 10.95 -1.29
C LEU A 179 -0.20 9.72 -0.78
N ILE A 180 -1.52 9.80 -0.68
CA ILE A 180 -2.35 8.63 -0.34
C ILE A 180 -2.93 8.08 -1.63
N ILE A 181 -2.64 6.82 -1.93
CA ILE A 181 -3.15 6.06 -3.06
C ILE A 181 -4.16 5.03 -2.52
N GLY A 182 -5.41 5.16 -2.94
CA GLY A 182 -6.45 4.16 -2.69
C GLY A 182 -6.61 3.25 -3.90
N LEU A 183 -6.30 1.97 -3.76
CA LEU A 183 -6.56 0.97 -4.79
C LEU A 183 -8.06 0.74 -4.92
N ASP A 184 -8.58 0.84 -6.13
CA ASP A 184 -9.99 0.60 -6.44
C ASP A 184 -10.29 -0.90 -6.53
N ALA A 185 -11.58 -1.26 -6.48
CA ALA A 185 -12.01 -2.65 -6.63
C ALA A 185 -11.62 -3.21 -8.01
N PRO A 186 -11.37 -4.52 -8.13
CA PRO A 186 -11.19 -5.15 -9.43
C PRO A 186 -12.46 -4.99 -10.27
N LYS A 187 -12.31 -4.88 -11.59
CA LYS A 187 -13.43 -4.63 -12.51
C LYS A 187 -14.15 -5.91 -12.92
N THR A 188 -13.44 -7.02 -12.96
CA THR A 188 -13.90 -8.27 -13.59
C THR A 188 -14.18 -9.37 -12.58
N PHE A 189 -13.89 -9.16 -11.30
CA PHE A 189 -14.12 -10.16 -10.26
C PHE A 189 -14.23 -9.54 -8.86
N MET A 190 -14.72 -10.36 -7.94
CA MET A 190 -14.61 -10.13 -6.50
C MET A 190 -14.26 -11.44 -5.78
N LEU A 191 -13.83 -11.37 -4.53
CA LEU A 191 -13.72 -12.53 -3.66
C LEU A 191 -15.01 -12.70 -2.85
N GLY A 192 -15.71 -13.80 -3.10
CA GLY A 192 -16.72 -14.34 -2.20
C GLY A 192 -16.11 -15.03 -0.99
N GLU A 193 -16.94 -15.42 -0.02
CA GLU A 193 -16.54 -16.21 1.15
C GLU A 193 -17.15 -17.62 1.06
N ILE A 194 -16.31 -18.64 1.19
CA ILE A 194 -16.74 -20.04 1.38
C ILE A 194 -16.33 -20.52 2.76
N LYS A 195 -17.19 -21.29 3.42
CA LYS A 195 -16.88 -21.95 4.69
C LYS A 195 -16.40 -23.37 4.42
N GLN A 196 -15.21 -23.70 4.91
CA GLN A 196 -14.67 -25.06 4.86
C GLN A 196 -14.30 -25.48 6.29
N GLY A 197 -15.21 -26.23 6.93
CA GLY A 197 -15.14 -26.48 8.37
C GLY A 197 -15.21 -25.17 9.17
N ASN A 198 -14.24 -24.95 10.07
CA ASN A 198 -14.14 -23.72 10.86
C ASN A 198 -13.41 -22.57 10.15
N LYS A 199 -12.87 -22.80 8.94
CA LYS A 199 -12.14 -21.78 8.18
C LYS A 199 -13.06 -21.07 7.21
N LYS A 200 -12.84 -19.76 7.08
CA LYS A 200 -13.41 -18.92 6.01
C LYS A 200 -12.33 -18.72 4.96
N LEU A 201 -12.59 -19.15 3.73
CA LEU A 201 -11.70 -19.01 2.59
C LEU A 201 -12.34 -18.11 1.54
N GLY A 202 -11.51 -17.46 0.73
CA GLY A 202 -11.98 -16.62 -0.37
C GLY A 202 -12.17 -17.46 -1.64
N SER A 203 -13.18 -17.14 -2.42
CA SER A 203 -13.41 -17.76 -3.73
C SER A 203 -13.60 -16.70 -4.79
N VAL A 204 -12.90 -16.83 -5.92
CA VAL A 204 -13.01 -15.87 -7.03
C VAL A 204 -14.39 -16.00 -7.67
N VAL A 205 -15.13 -14.90 -7.70
CA VAL A 205 -16.42 -14.77 -8.38
C VAL A 205 -16.23 -13.76 -9.51
N LYS A 206 -16.29 -14.24 -10.76
CA LYS A 206 -16.24 -13.35 -11.94
C LYS A 206 -17.50 -12.50 -11.98
N LEU A 207 -17.34 -11.23 -12.30
CA LEU A 207 -18.45 -10.30 -12.50
C LEU A 207 -18.90 -10.42 -13.95
N ASP A 208 -20.19 -10.61 -14.17
CA ASP A 208 -20.76 -10.57 -15.51
C ASP A 208 -20.56 -9.16 -16.08
N ASN A 209 -19.99 -9.07 -17.27
CA ASN A 209 -19.64 -7.82 -17.91
C ASN A 209 -20.94 -7.07 -18.29
N PRO A 210 -21.27 -5.92 -17.68
CA PRO A 210 -22.52 -5.20 -18.02
C PRO A 210 -22.53 -4.67 -19.46
N GLU A 211 -21.35 -4.61 -20.11
CA GLU A 211 -21.17 -4.07 -21.45
C GLU A 211 -21.41 -5.08 -22.59
N LEU A 212 -21.78 -6.33 -22.29
CA LEU A 212 -22.11 -7.36 -23.29
C LEU A 212 -23.59 -7.78 -23.30
N SER A 213 -24.45 -7.05 -22.56
CA SER A 213 -25.91 -7.23 -22.57
C SER A 213 -26.63 -6.09 -23.30
N VAL A 214 -26.23 -5.84 -24.55
CA VAL A 214 -27.01 -5.04 -25.53
C VAL A 214 -27.13 -5.81 -26.84
#